data_AF-A0A3A8HMT0-F1
#
_entry.id   AF-A0A3A8HMT0-F1
#
_cell.length_a   1.000
_cell.length_b   1.000
_cell.length_c   1.000
_cell.angle_alpha   90.00
_cell.angle_beta   90.00
_cell.angle_gamma   90.00
#
_symmetry.space_group_name_H-M   'P 1'
#
loop_
_entity.id
_entity.type
_entity.pdbx_description
1 polymer ?
#
loop_
_entity_poly.entity_id
_entity_poly.type
_entity_poly.pdbx_seq_one_letter_code
_entity_poly.pdbx_strand_id
1 'polypeptide(L)'
;MLGVWAGEARAKGLQVEFDLQTPLFLDRTYLFASPNRIKVLGDPESPAPLLVEGQFAPNLFLPQLRYGDFKQDGRETLFSLVFTPKILLRMLNTDSNPILPPSYMPKFTLQAAHLRLLHGPDRDGAPRMLALGLNVIVGHHSNGEDGCFFANQTGKDPDCTPAEGQLPLNEVSGSFSTNLLRFEVHGRLGFGVDPHTLSAWIVGANAFYELNTAIGPGGLSPQQRTVYGDGHWGVGLTGERTVNGNRFRLEGALSHPFGETPGQRSTLSVELAANPWWGSGFGVFARYVRGQDYYNILFLERISLWQFGLVFELNPGTRLKTDSGKPPGFQ
;
A
#
# COMPACT_ATOMS: atom_id res chain seq x y z
N MET A 1 -38.80 4.73 -9.39
CA MET A 1 -38.35 6.14 -9.42
C MET A 1 -37.56 6.40 -8.14
N LEU A 2 -36.25 6.11 -8.15
CA LEU A 2 -35.35 6.40 -7.05
C LEU A 2 -34.63 7.69 -7.41
N GLY A 3 -34.99 8.79 -6.75
CA GLY A 3 -34.39 10.10 -6.96
C GLY A 3 -32.95 10.11 -6.47
N VAL A 4 -32.06 10.52 -7.37
CA VAL A 4 -30.65 10.81 -7.09
C VAL A 4 -30.59 12.05 -6.20
N TRP A 5 -30.25 11.85 -4.92
CA TRP A 5 -29.90 12.94 -4.01
C TRP A 5 -28.44 13.35 -4.26
N ALA A 6 -28.18 14.05 -5.37
CA ALA A 6 -26.93 14.78 -5.58
C ALA A 6 -27.13 16.21 -5.02
N GLY A 7 -26.95 16.37 -3.71
CA GLY A 7 -26.97 17.67 -3.06
C GLY A 7 -25.56 18.19 -2.87
N GLU A 8 -25.15 19.21 -3.64
CA GLU A 8 -23.95 19.99 -3.35
C GLU A 8 -24.22 20.93 -2.17
N ALA A 9 -23.64 20.64 -1.00
CA ALA A 9 -23.57 21.61 0.09
C ALA A 9 -22.32 22.48 -0.11
N ARG A 10 -22.51 23.77 -0.42
CA ARG A 10 -21.42 24.74 -0.63
C ARG A 10 -21.32 25.69 0.57
N ALA A 11 -20.22 25.62 1.31
CA ALA A 11 -19.74 26.72 2.15
C ALA A 11 -18.64 27.48 1.39
N LYS A 12 -18.44 28.79 1.61
CA LYS A 12 -17.44 29.57 0.84
C LYS A 12 -16.05 28.90 0.90
N GLY A 13 -15.62 28.32 -0.21
CA GLY A 13 -14.30 27.69 -0.40
C GLY A 13 -14.21 26.19 -0.09
N LEU A 14 -15.23 25.55 0.53
CA LEU A 14 -15.26 24.11 0.79
C LEU A 14 -16.35 23.45 -0.05
N GLN A 15 -15.98 22.46 -0.85
CA GLN A 15 -16.88 21.70 -1.71
C GLN A 15 -16.82 20.21 -1.36
N VAL A 16 -17.97 19.55 -1.31
CA VAL A 16 -18.07 18.10 -1.14
C VAL A 16 -18.35 17.51 -2.52
N GLU A 17 -17.45 16.66 -3.01
CA GLU A 17 -17.61 16.01 -4.31
C GLU A 17 -17.75 14.49 -4.17
N PHE A 18 -18.57 13.91 -5.04
CA PHE A 18 -18.84 12.48 -5.09
C PHE A 18 -18.18 11.77 -6.30
N ASP A 19 -17.76 12.50 -7.34
CA ASP A 19 -17.44 11.91 -8.66
C ASP A 19 -15.96 11.99 -9.11
N LEU A 20 -15.09 12.72 -8.41
CA LEU A 20 -13.66 12.83 -8.77
C LEU A 20 -12.80 12.31 -7.63
N GLN A 21 -12.32 11.06 -7.74
CA GLN A 21 -11.44 10.44 -6.76
C GLN A 21 -9.98 10.66 -7.15
N THR A 22 -9.21 11.33 -6.29
CA THR A 22 -7.75 11.49 -6.48
C THR A 22 -7.00 10.43 -5.64
N PRO A 23 -6.55 9.30 -6.22
CA PRO A 23 -5.86 8.20 -5.52
C PRO A 23 -4.40 8.54 -5.20
N LEU A 24 -4.16 9.48 -4.30
CA LEU A 24 -2.80 9.83 -3.91
C LEU A 24 -2.35 8.94 -2.75
N PHE A 25 -1.14 8.39 -2.83
CA PHE A 25 -0.49 7.76 -1.67
C PHE A 25 -1.28 6.60 -1.03
N LEU A 26 -1.96 5.80 -1.85
CA LEU A 26 -2.72 4.62 -1.41
C LEU A 26 -2.08 3.33 -1.93
N ASP A 27 -2.47 2.19 -1.34
CA ASP A 27 -2.03 0.87 -1.80
C ASP A 27 -2.46 0.61 -3.24
N ARG A 28 -1.63 -0.16 -3.94
CA ARG A 28 -1.92 -0.68 -5.27
C ARG A 28 -2.31 -2.16 -5.16
N THR A 29 -3.07 -2.63 -6.14
CA THR A 29 -3.41 -4.06 -6.25
C THR A 29 -2.38 -4.76 -7.11
N TYR A 30 -1.97 -5.96 -6.72
CA TYR A 30 -0.99 -6.78 -7.46
C TYR A 30 -1.51 -8.20 -7.67
N LEU A 31 -1.13 -8.79 -8.80
CA LEU A 31 -1.24 -10.21 -9.08
C LEU A 31 0.04 -10.68 -9.74
N PHE A 32 0.76 -11.62 -9.15
CA PHE A 32 2.08 -11.99 -9.63
C PHE A 32 2.47 -13.42 -9.31
N ALA A 33 3.53 -13.88 -9.95
CA ALA A 33 4.23 -15.12 -9.61
C ALA A 33 5.67 -14.80 -9.21
N SER A 34 6.34 -15.77 -8.58
CA SER A 34 7.75 -15.69 -8.23
C SER A 34 8.45 -16.99 -8.58
N PRO A 35 9.64 -16.96 -9.21
CA PRO A 35 10.45 -18.16 -9.43
C PRO A 35 11.11 -18.65 -8.12
N ASN A 36 11.09 -17.83 -7.07
CA ASN A 36 11.71 -18.16 -5.79
C ASN A 36 10.81 -19.13 -5.00
N ARG A 37 11.46 -19.95 -4.16
CA ARG A 37 10.75 -20.86 -3.25
C ARG A 37 10.48 -20.18 -1.92
N ILE A 38 9.32 -20.45 -1.35
CA ILE A 38 8.90 -19.99 -0.02
C ILE A 38 9.10 -21.14 0.96
N LYS A 39 9.70 -20.82 2.10
CA LYS A 39 9.86 -21.76 3.21
C LYS A 39 8.71 -21.55 4.19
N VAL A 40 8.11 -22.67 4.57
CA VAL A 40 7.08 -22.80 5.61
C VAL A 40 7.54 -23.91 6.56
N LEU A 41 7.66 -23.62 7.85
CA LEU A 41 8.02 -24.59 8.88
C LEU A 41 6.83 -25.50 9.21
N GLY A 42 7.09 -26.81 9.29
CA GLY A 42 6.05 -27.81 9.56
C GLY A 42 5.34 -28.34 8.32
N ASP A 43 5.56 -27.73 7.15
CA ASP A 43 5.06 -28.23 5.87
C ASP A 43 6.06 -29.24 5.25
N PRO A 44 5.67 -30.50 5.01
CA PRO A 44 6.56 -31.51 4.40
C PRO A 44 6.94 -31.22 2.95
N GLU A 45 6.18 -30.36 2.24
CA GLU A 45 6.43 -30.00 0.84
C GLU A 45 7.28 -28.71 0.71
N SER A 46 7.66 -28.11 1.84
CA SER A 46 8.47 -26.90 1.91
C SER A 46 9.98 -27.18 1.76
N PRO A 47 10.75 -26.33 1.04
CA PRO A 47 10.32 -25.09 0.40
C PRO A 47 9.72 -25.32 -1.00
N ALA A 48 8.59 -24.66 -1.26
CA ALA A 48 7.82 -24.81 -2.49
C ALA A 48 7.85 -23.53 -3.36
N PRO A 49 7.82 -23.66 -4.71
CA PRO A 49 7.70 -22.50 -5.60
C PRO A 49 6.39 -21.73 -5.37
N LEU A 50 6.42 -20.42 -5.54
CA LEU A 50 5.20 -19.61 -5.57
C LEU A 50 4.46 -19.82 -6.89
N LEU A 51 3.23 -20.35 -6.85
CA LEU A 51 2.37 -20.42 -8.04
C LEU A 51 1.82 -19.04 -8.39
N VAL A 52 1.15 -18.41 -7.42
CA VAL A 52 0.59 -17.06 -7.57
C VAL A 52 0.39 -16.40 -6.21
N GLU A 53 0.58 -15.08 -6.15
CA GLU A 53 0.16 -14.24 -5.04
C GLU A 53 -0.68 -13.07 -5.55
N GLY A 54 -1.83 -12.87 -4.90
CA GLY A 54 -2.69 -11.70 -5.09
C GLY A 54 -2.64 -10.80 -3.88
N GLN A 55 -2.33 -9.52 -4.09
CA GLN A 55 -2.42 -8.47 -3.08
C GLN A 55 -3.54 -7.52 -3.48
N PHE A 56 -4.75 -7.79 -3.02
CA PHE A 56 -5.95 -7.05 -3.39
C PHE A 56 -6.13 -5.88 -2.43
N ALA A 57 -6.11 -4.65 -2.94
CA ALA A 57 -6.27 -3.44 -2.14
C ALA A 57 -7.21 -2.46 -2.85
N PRO A 58 -8.54 -2.75 -2.90
CA PRO A 58 -9.49 -1.83 -3.49
C PRO A 58 -9.65 -0.62 -2.56
N ASN A 59 -9.34 0.57 -3.06
CA ASN A 59 -9.48 1.80 -2.30
C ASN A 59 -10.91 2.34 -2.47
N LEU A 60 -11.74 2.15 -1.45
CA LEU A 60 -13.12 2.60 -1.42
C LEU A 60 -13.16 4.01 -0.80
N PHE A 61 -13.31 5.02 -1.64
CA PHE A 61 -13.39 6.41 -1.21
C PHE A 61 -14.77 6.70 -0.63
N LEU A 62 -14.79 7.19 0.60
CA LEU A 62 -15.95 7.90 1.15
C LEU A 62 -15.90 9.38 0.68
N PRO A 63 -16.98 10.16 0.85
CA PRO A 63 -17.05 11.54 0.34
C PRO A 63 -15.82 12.36 0.69
N GLN A 64 -15.25 13.04 -0.31
CA GLN A 64 -14.05 13.84 -0.17
C GLN A 64 -14.42 15.31 0.05
N LEU A 65 -13.70 15.97 0.96
CA LEU A 65 -13.78 17.41 1.13
C LEU A 65 -12.65 18.07 0.36
N ARG A 66 -12.99 19.04 -0.48
CA ARG A 66 -12.05 19.83 -1.28
C ARG A 66 -12.06 21.27 -0.80
N TYR A 67 -10.87 21.85 -0.63
CA TYR A 67 -10.68 23.26 -0.35
C TYR A 67 -9.78 23.91 -1.39
N GLY A 68 -10.30 24.94 -2.05
CA GLY A 68 -9.69 25.54 -3.24
C GLY A 68 -10.07 24.80 -4.52
N ASP A 69 -9.54 25.27 -5.64
CA ASP A 69 -9.75 24.68 -6.95
C ASP A 69 -8.41 24.65 -7.68
N PHE A 70 -7.83 23.46 -7.81
CA PHE A 70 -6.55 23.28 -8.50
C PHE A 70 -6.63 23.77 -9.95
N LYS A 71 -7.81 23.69 -10.57
CA LYS A 71 -8.03 24.11 -11.94
C LYS A 71 -8.18 25.63 -12.10
N GLN A 72 -8.33 26.39 -11.03
CA GLN A 72 -8.43 27.86 -11.13
C GLN A 72 -7.21 28.53 -10.52
N ASP A 73 -6.86 28.12 -9.30
CA ASP A 73 -5.83 28.78 -8.49
C ASP A 73 -4.49 28.03 -8.52
N GLY A 74 -4.42 26.86 -9.17
CA GLY A 74 -3.24 25.98 -9.11
C GLY A 74 -2.97 25.46 -7.69
N ARG A 75 -3.96 25.46 -6.79
CA ARG A 75 -3.84 24.95 -5.43
C ARG A 75 -5.11 24.26 -4.99
N GLU A 76 -4.96 23.15 -4.27
CA GLU A 76 -6.10 22.42 -3.72
C GLU A 76 -5.66 21.62 -2.50
N THR A 77 -6.52 21.55 -1.49
CA THR A 77 -6.36 20.63 -0.37
C THR A 77 -7.53 19.65 -0.36
N LEU A 78 -7.18 18.38 -0.25
CA LEU A 78 -8.07 17.24 -0.28
C LEU A 78 -8.08 16.58 1.10
N PHE A 79 -9.27 16.37 1.66
CA PHE A 79 -9.46 15.50 2.82
C PHE A 79 -10.31 14.31 2.41
N SER A 80 -9.79 13.11 2.63
CA SER A 80 -10.44 11.87 2.21
C SER A 80 -10.45 10.87 3.36
N LEU A 81 -11.56 10.17 3.51
CA LEU A 81 -11.62 8.92 4.27
C LEU A 81 -11.71 7.77 3.27
N VAL A 82 -10.73 6.86 3.32
CA VAL A 82 -10.63 5.73 2.40
C VAL A 82 -10.68 4.44 3.20
N PHE A 83 -11.58 3.54 2.83
CA PHE A 83 -11.60 2.18 3.35
C PHE A 83 -10.91 1.25 2.36
N THR A 84 -9.93 0.49 2.84
CA THR A 84 -9.17 -0.47 2.03
C THR A 84 -9.25 -1.85 2.70
N PRO A 85 -10.15 -2.74 2.25
CA PRO A 85 -10.21 -4.13 2.72
C PRO A 85 -9.10 -4.94 2.05
N LYS A 86 -7.85 -4.69 2.44
CA LYS A 86 -6.69 -5.33 1.80
C LYS A 86 -6.65 -6.82 2.15
N ILE A 87 -6.43 -7.68 1.15
CA ILE A 87 -6.31 -9.13 1.33
C ILE A 87 -5.09 -9.62 0.54
N LEU A 88 -4.22 -10.39 1.19
CA LEU A 88 -3.15 -11.12 0.53
C LEU A 88 -3.52 -12.60 0.48
N LEU A 89 -3.44 -13.18 -0.71
CA LEU A 89 -3.66 -14.60 -0.95
C LEU A 89 -2.41 -15.16 -1.61
N ARG A 90 -1.78 -16.15 -0.99
CA ARG A 90 -0.58 -16.80 -1.49
C ARG A 90 -0.85 -18.29 -1.74
N MET A 91 -0.60 -18.74 -2.97
CA MET A 91 -0.73 -20.14 -3.36
C MET A 91 0.64 -20.68 -3.77
N LEU A 92 1.09 -21.72 -3.08
CA LEU A 92 2.31 -22.45 -3.41
C LEU A 92 2.01 -23.49 -4.50
N ASN A 93 3.04 -24.01 -5.14
CA ASN A 93 2.94 -25.06 -6.15
C ASN A 93 3.28 -26.42 -5.54
N THR A 94 2.31 -27.06 -4.87
CA THR A 94 2.43 -28.37 -4.23
C THR A 94 1.27 -29.32 -4.58
N ASP A 95 1.32 -30.59 -4.15
CA ASP A 95 0.29 -31.59 -4.52
C ASP A 95 -0.91 -31.51 -3.56
N SER A 96 -2.11 -31.20 -4.07
CA SER A 96 -3.35 -30.97 -3.27
C SER A 96 -3.38 -29.67 -2.44
N ASN A 97 -2.80 -28.60 -3.00
CA ASN A 97 -2.65 -27.22 -2.48
C ASN A 97 -3.68 -26.71 -1.45
N PRO A 98 -3.40 -26.82 -0.14
CA PRO A 98 -3.99 -25.90 0.81
C PRO A 98 -3.47 -24.47 0.53
N ILE A 99 -4.36 -23.49 0.51
CA ILE A 99 -3.98 -22.08 0.45
C ILE A 99 -3.35 -21.74 1.80
N LEU A 100 -2.14 -21.17 1.82
CA LEU A 100 -1.58 -20.64 3.07
C LEU A 100 -2.58 -19.67 3.68
N PRO A 101 -2.82 -19.69 5.00
CA PRO A 101 -3.81 -18.84 5.65
C PRO A 101 -3.75 -17.41 5.08
N PRO A 102 -4.86 -16.87 4.53
CA PRO A 102 -4.88 -15.54 3.95
C PRO A 102 -4.36 -14.48 4.91
N SER A 103 -3.96 -13.32 4.40
CA SER A 103 -3.71 -12.16 5.26
C SER A 103 -4.77 -11.09 5.03
N TYR A 104 -5.64 -10.89 6.01
CA TYR A 104 -6.66 -9.86 6.01
C TYR A 104 -6.11 -8.60 6.67
N MET A 105 -6.10 -7.49 5.95
CA MET A 105 -5.55 -6.19 6.37
C MET A 105 -6.56 -5.03 6.15
N PRO A 106 -7.82 -5.13 6.64
CA PRO A 106 -8.76 -4.02 6.49
C PRO A 106 -8.28 -2.78 7.24
N LYS A 107 -8.39 -1.62 6.59
CA LYS A 107 -7.96 -0.35 7.18
C LYS A 107 -8.78 0.85 6.73
N PHE A 108 -8.83 1.86 7.59
CA PHE A 108 -9.31 3.19 7.28
C PHE A 108 -8.13 4.16 7.22
N THR A 109 -8.06 4.92 6.14
CA THR A 109 -7.06 5.96 5.92
C THR A 109 -7.76 7.32 5.94
N LEU A 110 -7.42 8.14 6.93
CA LEU A 110 -7.70 9.57 6.93
C LEU A 110 -6.55 10.27 6.22
N GLN A 111 -6.81 10.79 5.03
CA GLN A 111 -5.82 11.44 4.19
C GLN A 111 -6.08 12.94 4.12
N ALA A 112 -5.03 13.73 4.31
CA ALA A 112 -4.95 15.12 3.91
C ALA A 112 -3.88 15.26 2.83
N ALA A 113 -4.25 15.70 1.62
CA ALA A 113 -3.32 15.92 0.53
C ALA A 113 -3.39 17.37 0.05
N HIS A 114 -2.25 18.02 -0.13
CA HIS A 114 -2.14 19.37 -0.65
C HIS A 114 -1.43 19.37 -2.00
N LEU A 115 -2.10 19.89 -3.02
CA LEU A 115 -1.61 20.03 -4.38
C LEU A 115 -1.31 21.50 -4.66
N ARG A 116 -0.17 21.76 -5.29
CA ARG A 116 0.23 23.11 -5.68
C ARG A 116 1.01 23.12 -6.98
N LEU A 117 0.59 23.99 -7.89
CA LEU A 117 1.32 24.39 -9.08
C LEU A 117 2.33 25.46 -8.68
N LEU A 118 3.60 25.21 -9.01
CA LEU A 118 4.73 26.08 -8.76
C LEU A 118 5.20 26.64 -10.10
N HIS A 119 5.15 27.95 -10.24
CA HIS A 119 5.74 28.69 -11.37
C HIS A 119 7.10 29.24 -10.95
N GLY A 120 8.06 29.28 -11.88
CA GLY A 120 9.33 29.96 -11.68
C GLY A 120 9.19 31.49 -11.70
N PRO A 121 10.28 32.24 -11.47
CA PRO A 121 10.28 33.71 -11.64
C PRO A 121 10.04 34.13 -13.10
N ASP A 122 10.32 33.24 -14.04
CA ASP A 122 10.06 33.42 -15.46
C ASP A 122 8.68 32.87 -15.82
N ARG A 123 7.80 33.72 -16.37
CA ARG A 123 6.41 33.36 -16.71
C ARG A 123 6.33 32.29 -17.80
N ASP A 124 7.39 32.13 -18.57
CA ASP A 124 7.48 31.17 -19.68
C ASP A 124 8.11 29.82 -19.27
N GLY A 125 8.49 29.67 -17.99
CA GLY A 125 9.10 28.43 -17.49
C GLY A 125 8.10 27.28 -17.37
N ALA A 126 8.52 26.06 -17.72
CA ALA A 126 7.69 24.86 -17.57
C ALA A 126 7.23 24.70 -16.10
N PRO A 127 5.93 24.47 -15.84
CA PRO A 127 5.41 24.44 -14.48
C PRO A 127 5.90 23.19 -13.75
N ARG A 128 5.95 23.33 -12.43
CA ARG A 128 6.23 22.23 -11.50
C ARG A 128 5.02 21.97 -10.65
N MET A 129 4.79 20.71 -10.29
CA MET A 129 3.68 20.31 -9.42
C MET A 129 4.24 19.79 -8.11
N LEU A 130 3.74 20.28 -6.99
CA LEU A 130 4.01 19.74 -5.67
C LEU A 130 2.76 19.04 -5.15
N ALA A 131 2.91 17.81 -4.68
CA ALA A 131 1.90 17.10 -3.91
C ALA A 131 2.50 16.69 -2.57
N LEU A 132 1.88 17.15 -1.48
CA LEU A 132 2.20 16.74 -0.12
C LEU A 132 1.05 15.93 0.43
N GLY A 133 1.32 14.90 1.21
CA GLY A 133 0.31 14.04 1.80
C GLY A 133 0.63 13.70 3.24
N LEU A 134 -0.42 13.65 4.07
CA LEU A 134 -0.40 13.09 5.40
C LEU A 134 -1.51 12.04 5.49
N ASN A 135 -1.15 10.82 5.90
CA ASN A 135 -2.10 9.75 6.15
C ASN A 135 -2.05 9.38 7.63
N VAL A 136 -3.23 9.26 8.26
CA VAL A 136 -3.42 8.58 9.53
C VAL A 136 -4.25 7.33 9.26
N ILE A 137 -3.70 6.17 9.57
CA ILE A 137 -4.23 4.87 9.20
C ILE A 137 -4.52 4.09 10.47
N VAL A 138 -5.74 3.60 10.61
CA VAL A 138 -6.11 2.59 11.59
C VAL A 138 -6.45 1.31 10.86
N GLY A 139 -5.93 0.18 11.32
CA GLY A 139 -6.14 -1.09 10.63
C GLY A 139 -6.09 -2.29 11.55
N HIS A 140 -6.55 -3.40 11.02
CA HIS A 140 -6.45 -4.72 11.63
C HIS A 140 -5.70 -5.63 10.67
N HIS A 141 -4.85 -6.51 11.17
CA HIS A 141 -4.08 -7.46 10.38
C HIS A 141 -4.19 -8.84 11.02
N SER A 142 -4.83 -9.79 10.34
CA SER A 142 -5.07 -11.14 10.86
C SER A 142 -5.06 -12.20 9.79
N ASN A 143 -4.82 -13.45 10.17
CA ASN A 143 -4.84 -14.58 9.23
C ASN A 143 -6.14 -15.41 9.28
N GLY A 144 -6.98 -15.16 10.27
CA GLY A 144 -8.27 -15.84 10.43
C GLY A 144 -8.17 -17.27 10.95
N GLU A 145 -6.99 -17.68 11.42
CA GLU A 145 -6.76 -19.01 12.01
C GLU A 145 -7.02 -19.01 13.52
N ASP A 146 -7.27 -20.20 14.08
CA ASP A 146 -7.55 -20.40 15.51
C ASP A 146 -6.54 -21.32 16.21
N GLY A 147 -5.51 -21.82 15.51
CA GLY A 147 -4.48 -22.66 16.12
C GLY A 147 -3.53 -21.88 17.02
N CYS A 148 -2.75 -22.59 17.83
CA CYS A 148 -1.78 -21.96 18.71
C CYS A 148 -0.63 -21.29 17.94
N PHE A 149 -0.20 -20.12 18.41
CA PHE A 149 0.81 -19.29 17.75
C PHE A 149 2.18 -19.98 17.62
N PHE A 150 2.59 -20.77 18.62
CA PHE A 150 3.85 -21.51 18.60
C PHE A 150 3.66 -22.97 18.22
N ALA A 151 4.63 -23.54 17.51
CA ALA A 151 4.57 -24.93 17.03
C ALA A 151 4.64 -25.97 18.15
N ASN A 152 5.18 -25.60 19.33
CA ASN A 152 5.26 -26.49 20.49
C ASN A 152 3.99 -26.49 21.35
N GLN A 153 2.97 -25.74 20.97
CA GLN A 153 1.69 -25.66 21.67
C GLN A 153 0.63 -26.51 20.97
N THR A 154 -0.35 -26.93 21.76
CA THR A 154 -1.52 -27.69 21.33
C THR A 154 -2.79 -27.05 21.86
N GLY A 155 -3.90 -27.16 21.14
CA GLY A 155 -5.15 -26.50 21.48
C GLY A 155 -5.52 -25.44 20.43
N LYS A 156 -6.24 -24.41 20.87
CA LYS A 156 -6.71 -23.30 20.05
C LYS A 156 -6.48 -22.00 20.79
N ASP A 157 -6.05 -20.95 20.09
CA ASP A 157 -5.86 -19.63 20.70
C ASP A 157 -7.21 -19.08 21.22
N PRO A 158 -7.29 -18.57 22.47
CA PRO A 158 -6.19 -18.31 23.41
C PRO A 158 -5.85 -19.47 24.37
N ASP A 159 -6.59 -20.57 24.34
CA ASP A 159 -6.48 -21.74 25.24
C ASP A 159 -5.42 -22.76 24.76
N CYS A 160 -4.16 -22.33 24.73
CA CYS A 160 -3.02 -23.13 24.29
C CYS A 160 -2.27 -23.82 25.44
N THR A 161 -1.82 -25.05 25.21
CA THR A 161 -1.04 -25.86 26.16
C THR A 161 0.29 -26.33 25.56
N PRO A 162 1.45 -26.05 26.20
CA PRO A 162 1.61 -25.27 27.42
C PRO A 162 1.23 -23.78 27.23
N ALA A 163 0.89 -23.10 28.33
CA ALA A 163 0.49 -21.69 28.30
C ALA A 163 1.60 -20.77 27.77
N GLU A 164 2.87 -21.11 28.03
CA GLU A 164 4.03 -20.45 27.46
C GLU A 164 4.53 -21.23 26.24
N GLY A 165 4.47 -20.61 25.06
CA GLY A 165 5.03 -21.18 23.85
C GLY A 165 6.48 -20.76 23.60
N GLN A 166 7.16 -21.51 22.74
CA GLN A 166 8.54 -21.23 22.33
C GLN A 166 8.66 -21.39 20.82
N LEU A 167 9.59 -20.65 20.22
CA LEU A 167 9.91 -20.78 18.80
C LEU A 167 10.24 -22.25 18.44
N PRO A 168 9.88 -22.71 17.23
CA PRO A 168 9.39 -21.93 16.09
C PRO A 168 7.89 -21.58 16.14
N LEU A 169 7.46 -20.72 15.23
CA LEU A 169 6.04 -20.40 15.04
C LEU A 169 5.30 -21.57 14.40
N ASN A 170 4.01 -21.69 14.68
CA ASN A 170 3.12 -22.57 13.94
C ASN A 170 2.73 -21.89 12.63
N GLU A 171 3.54 -22.10 11.59
CA GLU A 171 3.35 -21.45 10.28
C GLU A 171 2.25 -22.07 9.42
N VAL A 172 1.66 -23.19 9.87
CA VAL A 172 0.62 -23.92 9.13
C VAL A 172 -0.77 -23.47 9.57
N SER A 173 -1.03 -23.37 10.88
CA SER A 173 -2.35 -23.05 11.44
C SER A 173 -2.33 -22.07 12.62
N GLY A 174 -1.18 -21.47 12.91
CA GLY A 174 -1.04 -20.58 14.05
C GLY A 174 -1.87 -19.31 13.88
N SER A 175 -2.65 -18.96 14.90
CA SER A 175 -3.40 -17.71 14.96
C SER A 175 -2.45 -16.53 15.05
N PHE A 176 -2.70 -15.52 14.23
CA PHE A 176 -2.05 -14.22 14.34
C PHE A 176 -3.06 -13.10 14.10
N SER A 177 -3.00 -12.09 14.97
CA SER A 177 -3.79 -10.87 14.85
C SER A 177 -3.03 -9.68 15.46
N THR A 178 -3.05 -8.53 14.80
CA THR A 178 -2.59 -7.25 15.34
C THR A 178 -3.53 -6.11 14.93
N ASN A 179 -3.64 -5.09 15.78
CA ASN A 179 -4.27 -3.82 15.44
C ASN A 179 -3.15 -2.79 15.24
N LEU A 180 -3.27 -1.94 14.22
CA LEU A 180 -2.23 -0.96 13.90
C LEU A 180 -2.76 0.47 13.86
N LEU A 181 -1.91 1.39 14.30
CA LEU A 181 -2.02 2.82 14.08
C LEU A 181 -0.77 3.26 13.31
N ARG A 182 -0.95 3.85 12.13
CA ARG A 182 0.15 4.23 11.26
C ARG A 182 0.02 5.67 10.80
N PHE A 183 1.14 6.37 10.82
CA PHE A 183 1.30 7.72 10.33
C PHE A 183 2.20 7.68 9.11
N GLU A 184 1.81 8.37 8.04
CA GLU A 184 2.63 8.50 6.84
C GLU A 184 2.72 9.95 6.39
N VAL A 185 3.90 10.33 5.94
CA VAL A 185 4.15 11.59 5.23
C VAL A 185 4.64 11.29 3.83
N HIS A 186 4.11 12.03 2.87
CA HIS A 186 4.40 11.85 1.45
C HIS A 186 4.73 13.19 0.80
N GLY A 187 5.70 13.18 -0.11
CA GLY A 187 6.03 14.31 -0.97
C GLY A 187 6.31 13.85 -2.39
N ARG A 188 5.75 14.54 -3.38
CA ARG A 188 6.03 14.35 -4.80
C ARG A 188 6.22 15.69 -5.50
N LEU A 189 7.24 15.78 -6.34
CA LEU A 189 7.56 16.91 -7.19
C LEU A 189 7.52 16.46 -8.65
N GLY A 190 6.57 16.99 -9.41
CA GLY A 190 6.50 16.90 -10.86
C GLY A 190 7.23 18.06 -11.53
N PHE A 191 8.00 17.80 -12.58
CA PHE A 191 8.74 18.82 -13.35
C PHE A 191 9.04 18.34 -14.79
N GLY A 192 9.60 19.23 -15.61
CA GLY A 192 9.95 18.90 -16.99
C GLY A 192 8.72 18.49 -17.81
N VAL A 193 7.61 19.21 -17.59
CA VAL A 193 6.34 18.98 -18.27
C VAL A 193 6.44 19.49 -19.70
N ASP A 194 6.25 18.60 -20.66
CA ASP A 194 6.14 18.93 -22.07
C ASP A 194 4.76 18.49 -22.57
N PRO A 195 3.85 19.46 -22.84
CA PRO A 195 2.51 19.17 -23.36
C PRO A 195 2.50 18.56 -24.76
N HIS A 196 3.52 18.81 -25.60
CA HIS A 196 3.58 18.29 -26.96
C HIS A 196 3.90 16.80 -26.98
N THR A 197 4.82 16.36 -26.13
CA THR A 197 5.21 14.95 -25.99
C THR A 197 4.48 14.22 -24.86
N LEU A 198 3.53 14.90 -24.20
CA LEU A 198 2.81 14.41 -23.02
C LEU A 198 3.77 13.80 -21.99
N SER A 199 4.88 14.49 -21.75
CA SER A 199 5.96 13.97 -20.93
C SER A 199 6.16 14.76 -19.64
N ALA A 200 6.55 14.08 -18.57
CA ALA A 200 6.82 14.69 -17.27
C ALA A 200 7.75 13.78 -16.45
N TRP A 201 8.50 14.38 -15.53
CA TRP A 201 9.21 13.66 -14.48
C TRP A 201 8.49 13.87 -13.16
N ILE A 202 8.45 12.84 -12.32
CA ILE A 202 7.98 12.92 -10.95
C ILE A 202 9.02 12.26 -10.06
N VAL A 203 9.46 12.96 -9.03
CA VAL A 203 10.28 12.40 -7.95
C VAL A 203 9.51 12.50 -6.65
N GLY A 204 9.66 11.54 -5.76
CA GLY A 204 8.96 11.55 -4.49
C GLY A 204 9.71 10.81 -3.40
N ALA A 205 9.30 11.12 -2.18
CA ALA A 205 9.76 10.46 -0.97
C ALA A 205 8.58 10.25 -0.02
N ASN A 206 8.67 9.23 0.81
CA ASN A 206 7.72 8.99 1.88
C ASN A 206 8.44 8.44 3.11
N ALA A 207 7.79 8.59 4.25
CA ALA A 207 8.18 7.93 5.49
C ALA A 207 6.93 7.52 6.25
N PHE A 208 7.01 6.42 7.00
CA PHE A 208 5.95 5.99 7.88
C PHE A 208 6.48 5.53 9.23
N TYR A 209 5.58 5.62 10.22
CA TYR A 209 5.76 5.05 11.54
C TYR A 209 4.46 4.35 11.94
N GLU A 210 4.55 3.07 12.25
CA GLU A 210 3.45 2.16 12.54
C GLU A 210 3.64 1.60 13.95
N LEU A 211 2.55 1.56 14.71
CA LEU A 211 2.49 1.05 16.07
C LEU A 211 1.46 -0.06 16.15
N ASN A 212 1.86 -1.20 16.70
CA ASN A 212 0.95 -2.27 17.10
C ASN A 212 0.24 -1.87 18.39
N THR A 213 -1.06 -1.65 18.28
CA THR A 213 -1.93 -1.21 19.37
C THR A 213 -2.75 -2.38 19.92
N ALA A 214 -3.18 -2.25 21.17
CA ALA A 214 -4.16 -3.15 21.79
C ALA A 214 -5.60 -2.61 21.67
N ILE A 215 -5.82 -1.56 20.88
CA ILE A 215 -7.13 -0.91 20.77
C ILE A 215 -7.97 -1.64 19.72
N GLY A 216 -9.20 -2.00 20.09
CA GLY A 216 -10.14 -2.72 19.23
C GLY A 216 -10.19 -4.22 19.53
N PRO A 217 -11.07 -4.97 18.84
CA PRO A 217 -11.16 -6.42 18.98
C PRO A 217 -9.92 -7.11 18.38
N GLY A 218 -9.55 -8.26 18.95
CA GLY A 218 -8.33 -8.98 18.58
C GLY A 218 -7.06 -8.24 18.98
N GLY A 219 -5.97 -8.46 18.25
CA GLY A 219 -4.66 -7.88 18.54
C GLY A 219 -3.67 -8.87 19.15
N LEU A 220 -2.44 -8.41 19.34
CA LEU A 220 -1.34 -9.26 19.78
C LEU A 220 -1.50 -9.63 21.26
N SER A 221 -1.38 -10.93 21.56
CA SER A 221 -1.11 -11.39 22.92
C SER A 221 0.27 -10.89 23.40
N PRO A 222 0.56 -10.89 24.72
CA PRO A 222 1.88 -10.51 25.23
C PRO A 222 3.04 -11.31 24.61
N GLN A 223 2.84 -12.60 24.39
CA GLN A 223 3.84 -13.48 23.77
C GLN A 223 4.01 -13.16 22.27
N GLN A 224 2.91 -12.95 21.54
CA GLN A 224 2.96 -12.54 20.14
C GLN A 224 3.65 -11.18 19.98
N ARG A 225 3.36 -10.22 20.86
CA ARG A 225 3.98 -8.88 20.84
C ARG A 225 5.48 -8.95 21.07
N THR A 226 5.95 -9.85 21.94
CA THR A 226 7.39 -10.06 22.15
C THR A 226 8.07 -10.53 20.87
N VAL A 227 7.45 -11.40 20.08
CA VAL A 227 8.07 -11.97 18.87
C VAL A 227 7.88 -11.08 17.64
N TYR A 228 6.70 -10.48 17.48
CA TYR A 228 6.36 -9.64 16.32
C TYR A 228 6.87 -8.20 16.44
N GLY A 229 6.94 -7.68 17.66
CA GLY A 229 7.40 -6.33 17.97
C GLY A 229 6.28 -5.31 18.20
N ASP A 230 6.71 -4.11 18.56
CA ASP A 230 5.86 -2.97 18.87
C ASP A 230 5.39 -2.21 17.63
N GLY A 231 6.03 -2.44 16.48
CA GLY A 231 5.64 -1.79 15.24
C GLY A 231 6.76 -1.78 14.20
N HIS A 232 6.61 -0.89 13.22
CA HIS A 232 7.54 -0.72 12.12
C HIS A 232 7.75 0.75 11.80
N TRP A 233 8.93 1.10 11.31
CA TRP A 233 9.13 2.36 10.60
C TRP A 233 9.64 2.06 9.20
N GLY A 234 9.51 3.02 8.31
CA GLY A 234 10.09 2.88 6.98
C GLY A 234 10.17 4.18 6.21
N VAL A 235 10.92 4.12 5.13
CA VAL A 235 11.16 5.21 4.20
C VAL A 235 11.12 4.69 2.77
N GLY A 236 10.70 5.55 1.84
CA GLY A 236 10.61 5.20 0.43
C GLY A 236 10.97 6.35 -0.47
N LEU A 237 11.48 6.02 -1.65
CA LEU A 237 11.77 6.93 -2.75
C LEU A 237 11.07 6.45 -4.01
N THR A 238 10.60 7.39 -4.82
CA THR A 238 9.95 7.10 -6.09
C THR A 238 10.52 8.01 -7.17
N GLY A 239 10.87 7.44 -8.32
CA GLY A 239 11.11 8.16 -9.56
C GLY A 239 10.13 7.66 -10.62
N GLU A 240 9.48 8.56 -11.32
CA GLU A 240 8.54 8.23 -12.38
C GLU A 240 8.77 9.13 -13.60
N ARG A 241 8.68 8.53 -14.78
CA ARG A 241 8.75 9.21 -16.07
C ARG A 241 7.49 8.89 -16.86
N THR A 242 6.76 9.94 -17.23
CA THR A 242 5.65 9.86 -18.18
C THR A 242 6.16 10.24 -19.55
N VAL A 243 5.86 9.45 -20.58
CA VAL A 243 6.18 9.73 -22.00
C VAL A 243 5.05 9.21 -22.88
N ASN A 244 4.49 10.08 -23.74
CA ASN A 244 3.36 9.74 -24.61
C ASN A 244 2.20 9.09 -23.82
N GLY A 245 1.94 9.59 -22.61
CA GLY A 245 0.92 9.06 -21.69
C GLY A 245 1.25 7.72 -21.02
N ASN A 246 2.35 7.03 -21.38
CA ASN A 246 2.82 5.84 -20.67
C ASN A 246 3.61 6.27 -19.44
N ARG A 247 3.46 5.55 -18.33
CA ARG A 247 4.17 5.83 -17.07
C ARG A 247 5.15 4.70 -16.77
N PHE A 248 6.38 5.09 -16.45
CA PHE A 248 7.45 4.19 -16.02
C PHE A 248 7.88 4.61 -14.62
N ARG A 249 7.73 3.72 -13.64
CA ARG A 249 8.00 4.00 -12.22
C ARG A 249 9.11 3.09 -11.70
N LEU A 250 10.00 3.68 -10.93
CA LEU A 250 10.97 3.01 -10.06
C LEU A 250 10.65 3.43 -8.62
N GLU A 251 10.47 2.47 -7.73
CA GLU A 251 10.21 2.69 -6.32
C GLU A 251 11.18 1.85 -5.48
N GLY A 252 11.79 2.46 -4.47
CA GLY A 252 12.62 1.78 -3.49
C GLY A 252 12.10 2.07 -2.09
N ALA A 253 11.95 1.05 -1.25
CA ALA A 253 11.45 1.18 0.12
C ALA A 253 12.29 0.33 1.09
N LEU A 254 12.52 0.88 2.28
CA LEU A 254 13.14 0.20 3.41
C LEU A 254 12.20 0.28 4.61
N SER A 255 11.91 -0.85 5.25
CA SER A 255 11.20 -0.89 6.53
C SER A 255 11.99 -1.67 7.57
N HIS A 256 11.75 -1.38 8.84
CA HIS A 256 12.39 -2.08 9.95
C HIS A 256 11.42 -2.22 11.12
N PRO A 257 11.24 -3.44 11.67
CA PRO A 257 10.52 -3.64 12.92
C PRO A 257 11.28 -3.04 14.11
N PHE A 258 10.58 -2.86 15.22
CA PHE A 258 11.19 -2.57 16.51
C PHE A 258 10.38 -3.17 17.66
N GLY A 259 11.04 -3.39 18.80
CA GLY A 259 10.42 -3.96 20.00
C GLY A 259 10.28 -5.48 19.98
N GLU A 260 10.79 -6.14 18.95
CA GLU A 260 10.75 -7.58 18.77
C GLU A 260 11.96 -8.31 19.39
N THR A 261 11.74 -9.54 19.83
CA THR A 261 12.74 -10.49 20.27
C THR A 261 12.37 -11.88 19.75
N PRO A 262 13.23 -12.53 18.94
CA PRO A 262 14.55 -12.08 18.51
C PRO A 262 14.51 -10.92 17.52
N GLY A 263 15.54 -10.09 17.52
CA GLY A 263 15.66 -8.95 16.60
C GLY A 263 15.58 -9.37 15.13
N GLN A 264 14.70 -8.70 14.38
CA GLN A 264 14.43 -8.96 12.98
C GLN A 264 15.18 -7.96 12.09
N ARG A 265 15.45 -8.34 10.84
CA ARG A 265 16.21 -7.50 9.90
C ARG A 265 15.28 -6.56 9.15
N SER A 266 15.82 -5.44 8.69
CA SER A 266 15.11 -4.55 7.78
C SER A 266 14.73 -5.25 6.47
N THR A 267 13.60 -4.83 5.90
CA THR A 267 13.09 -5.31 4.62
C THR A 267 13.28 -4.24 3.55
N LEU A 268 13.97 -4.62 2.48
CA LEU A 268 14.17 -3.82 1.28
C LEU A 268 13.22 -4.29 0.19
N SER A 269 12.54 -3.35 -0.46
CA SER A 269 11.73 -3.57 -1.66
C SER A 269 12.18 -2.62 -2.77
N VAL A 270 12.38 -3.14 -3.97
CA VAL A 270 12.66 -2.34 -5.18
C VAL A 270 11.73 -2.78 -6.28
N GLU A 271 10.92 -1.87 -6.80
CA GLU A 271 9.91 -2.12 -7.83
C GLU A 271 10.17 -1.29 -9.08
N LEU A 272 10.06 -1.93 -10.24
CA LEU A 272 9.93 -1.32 -11.55
C LEU A 272 8.53 -1.60 -12.08
N ALA A 273 7.82 -0.57 -12.54
CA ALA A 273 6.50 -0.72 -13.13
C ALA A 273 6.37 0.06 -14.44
N ALA A 274 5.64 -0.51 -15.40
CA ALA A 274 5.28 0.12 -16.66
C ALA A 274 3.75 0.08 -16.83
N ASN A 275 3.13 1.25 -16.86
CA ASN A 275 1.69 1.43 -16.99
C ASN A 275 1.39 2.11 -18.34
N PRO A 276 0.94 1.35 -19.36
CA PRO A 276 0.62 1.91 -20.66
C PRO A 276 -0.64 2.79 -20.60
N TRP A 277 -0.71 3.80 -21.46
CA TRP A 277 -1.84 4.74 -21.48
C TRP A 277 -3.20 4.06 -21.75
N TRP A 278 -3.20 3.01 -22.58
CA TRP A 278 -4.37 2.21 -22.96
C TRP A 278 -4.74 1.13 -21.92
N GLY A 279 -3.91 0.91 -20.89
CA GLY A 279 -4.09 -0.16 -19.91
C GLY A 279 -5.21 0.08 -18.90
N SER A 280 -5.91 1.22 -18.94
CA SER A 280 -7.05 1.53 -18.04
C SER A 280 -6.76 1.30 -16.54
N GLY A 281 -5.53 1.62 -16.10
CA GLY A 281 -5.08 1.41 -14.72
C GLY A 281 -4.22 0.16 -14.53
N PHE A 282 -4.27 -0.81 -15.45
CA PHE A 282 -3.38 -1.96 -15.46
C PHE A 282 -2.00 -1.60 -15.99
N GLY A 283 -0.98 -2.22 -15.42
CA GLY A 283 0.39 -2.21 -15.89
C GLY A 283 1.09 -3.52 -15.53
N VAL A 284 2.34 -3.63 -15.95
CA VAL A 284 3.22 -4.73 -15.58
C VAL A 284 4.26 -4.24 -14.59
N PHE A 285 4.73 -5.13 -13.73
CA PHE A 285 5.80 -4.79 -12.78
C PHE A 285 6.78 -5.95 -12.58
N ALA A 286 7.97 -5.58 -12.14
CA ALA A 286 8.99 -6.45 -11.59
C ALA A 286 9.40 -5.88 -10.23
N ARG A 287 9.35 -6.68 -9.16
CA ARG A 287 9.76 -6.25 -7.82
C ARG A 287 10.74 -7.25 -7.22
N TYR A 288 11.76 -6.73 -6.55
CA TYR A 288 12.64 -7.52 -5.69
C TYR A 288 12.40 -7.16 -4.23
N VAL A 289 12.11 -8.16 -3.40
CA VAL A 289 11.91 -8.01 -1.95
C VAL A 289 12.93 -8.85 -1.21
N ARG A 290 13.65 -8.25 -0.26
CA ARG A 290 14.63 -8.95 0.58
C ARG A 290 14.49 -8.53 2.04
N GLY A 291 14.31 -9.51 2.92
CA GLY A 291 14.19 -9.26 4.36
C GLY A 291 13.18 -10.20 4.99
N GLN A 292 12.32 -9.65 5.83
CA GLN A 292 11.19 -10.31 6.46
C GLN A 292 10.15 -10.73 5.41
N ASP A 293 9.52 -11.90 5.57
CA ASP A 293 8.29 -12.17 4.83
C ASP A 293 7.19 -11.24 5.34
N TYR A 294 6.57 -10.50 4.43
CA TYR A 294 5.46 -9.60 4.75
C TYR A 294 4.13 -10.36 4.91
N TYR A 295 4.14 -11.68 4.70
CA TYR A 295 2.98 -12.54 4.90
C TYR A 295 2.81 -12.92 6.36
N ASN A 296 1.56 -13.03 6.79
CA ASN A 296 1.15 -12.82 8.17
C ASN A 296 1.91 -13.64 9.22
N ILE A 297 1.84 -14.98 9.15
CA ILE A 297 2.47 -15.88 10.13
C ILE A 297 3.93 -16.21 9.79
N LEU A 298 4.36 -15.88 8.57
CA LEU A 298 5.71 -16.16 8.06
C LEU A 298 6.69 -15.04 8.37
N PHE A 299 6.31 -14.09 9.23
CA PHE A 299 7.08 -12.88 9.47
C PHE A 299 8.47 -13.13 10.08
N LEU A 300 8.76 -14.32 10.62
CA LEU A 300 10.13 -14.68 11.01
C LEU A 300 10.96 -15.29 9.87
N GLU A 301 10.30 -15.76 8.82
CA GLU A 301 10.96 -16.29 7.64
C GLU A 301 11.61 -15.18 6.83
N ARG A 302 12.72 -15.56 6.19
CA ARG A 302 13.52 -14.64 5.40
C ARG A 302 13.30 -14.90 3.93
N ILE A 303 12.98 -13.84 3.21
CA ILE A 303 12.69 -13.91 1.81
C ILE A 303 13.69 -13.11 0.98
N SER A 304 13.89 -13.57 -0.25
CA SER A 304 14.62 -12.90 -1.32
C SER A 304 13.86 -13.24 -2.60
N LEU A 305 12.81 -12.48 -2.89
CA LEU A 305 11.83 -12.79 -3.92
C LEU A 305 11.91 -11.80 -5.06
N TRP A 306 12.02 -12.34 -6.27
CA TRP A 306 11.63 -11.65 -7.49
C TRP A 306 10.15 -11.90 -7.76
N GLN A 307 9.40 -10.84 -8.02
CA GLN A 307 7.97 -10.87 -8.27
C GLN A 307 7.73 -10.26 -9.64
N PHE A 308 6.98 -10.96 -10.49
CA PHE A 308 6.65 -10.50 -11.83
C PHE A 308 5.15 -10.67 -12.07
N GLY A 309 4.50 -9.61 -12.53
CA GLY A 309 3.07 -9.69 -12.78
C GLY A 309 2.41 -8.38 -13.13
N LEU A 310 1.14 -8.29 -12.77
CA LEU A 310 0.26 -7.17 -13.04
C LEU A 310 0.12 -6.29 -11.80
N VAL A 311 0.12 -4.99 -12.03
CA VAL A 311 -0.23 -3.97 -11.04
C VAL A 311 -1.45 -3.20 -11.54
N PHE A 312 -2.37 -2.91 -10.63
CA PHE A 312 -3.55 -2.10 -10.90
C PHE A 312 -3.56 -0.86 -10.00
N GLU A 313 -3.70 0.30 -10.65
CA GLU A 313 -3.88 1.60 -10.02
C GLU A 313 -5.24 2.17 -10.40
N LEU A 314 -6.11 2.34 -9.40
CA LEU A 314 -7.42 2.98 -9.54
C LEU A 314 -7.15 4.46 -9.84
N ASN A 315 -7.33 4.89 -11.10
CA ASN A 315 -6.88 6.16 -11.71
C ASN A 315 -5.35 6.22 -12.02
N PRO A 316 -4.94 6.10 -13.31
CA PRO A 316 -3.53 5.96 -13.73
C PRO A 316 -2.68 7.24 -13.65
N GLY A 317 -2.83 8.04 -12.59
CA GLY A 317 -2.10 9.29 -12.38
C GLY A 317 -2.66 10.45 -13.19
N THR A 318 -2.08 11.64 -12.98
CA THR A 318 -2.38 12.87 -13.74
C THR A 318 -2.17 12.61 -15.23
N ARG A 319 -3.25 12.30 -15.95
CA ARG A 319 -3.24 12.24 -17.41
C ARG A 319 -3.19 13.68 -17.93
N LEU A 320 -2.09 14.04 -18.58
CA LEU A 320 -2.04 15.23 -19.42
C LEU A 320 -3.01 14.99 -20.57
N LYS A 321 -4.21 15.57 -20.51
CA LYS A 321 -5.18 15.54 -21.61
C LYS A 321 -4.91 16.74 -22.50
N THR A 322 -4.79 16.51 -23.82
CA THR A 322 -4.56 17.55 -24.84
C THR A 322 -5.75 17.74 -25.77
N ASP A 323 -6.98 17.40 -25.36
CA ASP A 323 -8.15 17.69 -26.19
C ASP A 323 -8.83 18.97 -25.71
N SER A 324 -8.65 20.02 -26.53
CA SER A 324 -9.40 21.27 -26.61
C SER A 324 -10.09 21.72 -25.31
N GLY A 325 -9.32 22.41 -24.45
CA GLY A 325 -9.91 23.16 -23.35
C GLY A 325 -8.98 23.65 -22.24
N LYS A 326 -7.67 23.75 -22.49
CA LYS A 326 -6.62 24.36 -21.64
C LYS A 326 -6.48 23.83 -20.19
N PRO A 327 -5.31 23.26 -19.82
CA PRO A 327 -4.94 23.16 -18.41
C PRO A 327 -4.73 24.59 -17.85
N PRO A 328 -5.01 24.83 -16.57
CA PRO A 328 -4.86 26.14 -15.97
C PRO A 328 -3.40 26.44 -15.66
N GLY A 329 -2.98 27.67 -15.96
CA GLY A 329 -1.61 28.16 -15.73
C GLY A 329 -0.75 28.28 -16.98
N PHE A 330 -1.22 27.83 -18.14
CA PHE A 330 -0.59 28.11 -19.44
C PHE A 330 -1.44 29.13 -20.20
N GLN A 331 -1.19 30.41 -19.96
CA GLN A 331 -1.54 31.48 -20.91
C GLN A 331 -0.33 31.74 -21.79
#